data_AF-E1NUN6-F1
#
_entry.id   AF-E1NUN6-F1
#
_cell.length_a   1.000
_cell.length_b   1.000
_cell.length_c   1.000
_cell.angle_alpha   90.00
_cell.angle_beta   90.00
_cell.angle_gamma   90.00
#
_symmetry.space_group_name_H-M   'P 1'
#
loop_
_entity.id
_entity.type
_entity.pdbx_description
1 polymer ?
#
loop_
_entity_poly.entity_id
_entity_poly.type
_entity_poly.pdbx_seq_one_letter_code
_entity_poly.pdbx_strand_id
1 'polypeptide(L)'
;MEYIFLFGTNDDGDNEVYIGQAGIRKNGEGVLFRVTEHLKDEIYFSDAVMLTTQNNSFGPTEISYLENKFTNMAIEIDRYQVRNENDPNPGNVTEEKESELEDFIEYSKMVLGVLGYKIFVPIVNKEWKKEDKTDDNEILYLSTKTKKYRKKR
;
A
#
# COMPACT_ATOMS: atom_id res chain seq x y z
N MET A 1 -1.75 -18.15 6.19
CA MET A 1 -1.87 -16.72 6.53
C MET A 1 -0.49 -16.10 6.48
N GLU A 2 -0.15 -15.44 5.38
CA GLU A 2 1.23 -15.03 5.11
C GLU A 2 1.41 -13.52 5.33
N TYR A 3 0.43 -12.70 4.92
CA TYR A 3 0.61 -11.24 4.93
C TYR A 3 -0.70 -10.48 5.23
N ILE A 4 -0.58 -9.34 5.92
CA ILE A 4 -1.69 -8.47 6.29
C ILE A 4 -1.37 -7.00 5.98
N PHE A 5 -2.37 -6.32 5.43
CA PHE A 5 -2.43 -4.87 5.29
C PHE A 5 -3.47 -4.36 6.27
N LEU A 6 -3.09 -3.40 7.10
CA LEU A 6 -4.01 -2.73 8.00
C LEU A 6 -4.11 -1.28 7.57
N PHE A 7 -5.31 -0.86 7.16
CA PHE A 7 -5.58 0.47 6.65
C PHE A 7 -6.28 1.29 7.72
N GLY A 8 -5.95 2.57 7.78
CA GLY A 8 -6.58 3.51 8.68
C GLY A 8 -6.42 4.94 8.19
N THR A 9 -6.81 5.87 9.04
CA THR A 9 -6.68 7.31 8.81
C THR A 9 -6.13 7.92 10.09
N ASN A 10 -5.14 8.80 9.99
CA ASN A 10 -4.62 9.52 11.17
C ASN A 10 -5.53 10.70 11.56
N ASP A 11 -5.15 11.35 12.65
CA ASP A 11 -5.86 12.52 13.18
C ASP A 11 -5.89 13.71 12.19
N ASP A 12 -4.92 13.80 11.28
CA ASP A 12 -4.84 14.81 10.23
C ASP A 12 -5.73 14.49 9.02
N GLY A 13 -6.32 13.28 8.97
CA GLY A 13 -7.19 12.83 7.88
C GLY A 13 -6.46 12.14 6.72
N ASP A 14 -5.15 11.92 6.86
CA ASP A 14 -4.33 11.24 5.86
C ASP A 14 -4.43 9.71 5.98
N ASN A 15 -4.34 9.03 4.85
CA ASN A 15 -4.42 7.57 4.82
C ASN A 15 -3.13 6.95 5.34
N GLU A 16 -3.28 5.93 6.17
CA GLU A 16 -2.15 5.20 6.74
C GLU A 16 -2.28 3.72 6.46
N VAL A 17 -1.12 3.07 6.37
CA VAL A 17 -1.07 1.63 6.23
C VAL A 17 0.05 1.06 7.09
N TYR A 18 -0.28 -0.02 7.78
CA TYR A 18 0.70 -0.92 8.33
C TYR A 18 0.75 -2.18 7.46
N ILE A 19 1.95 -2.65 7.15
CA ILE A 19 2.12 -3.83 6.32
C ILE A 19 3.00 -4.86 6.99
N GLY A 20 2.56 -6.12 7.10
CA GLY A 20 3.44 -7.10 7.73
C GLY A 20 2.96 -8.55 7.75
N GLN A 21 3.81 -9.41 8.31
CA GLN A 21 3.62 -10.86 8.31
C GLN A 21 2.51 -11.30 9.25
N ALA A 22 1.50 -11.99 8.73
CA ALA A 22 0.38 -12.46 9.56
C ALA A 22 0.72 -13.65 10.49
N GLY A 23 1.83 -14.35 10.24
CA GLY A 23 2.23 -15.53 11.02
C GLY A 23 2.88 -15.19 12.36
N ILE A 24 2.66 -16.06 13.36
CA ILE A 24 3.37 -16.03 14.64
C ILE A 24 4.80 -16.57 14.40
N ARG A 25 5.82 -15.72 14.56
CA ARG A 25 7.22 -16.19 14.55
C ARG A 25 7.48 -17.12 15.76
N LYS A 26 8.52 -17.96 15.73
CA LYS A 26 8.85 -18.91 16.82
C LYS A 26 9.00 -18.27 18.22
N ASN A 27 9.16 -16.96 18.28
CA ASN A 27 9.24 -16.12 19.48
C ASN A 27 7.90 -15.46 19.89
N GLY A 28 6.77 -15.82 19.28
CA GLY A 28 5.44 -15.32 19.68
C GLY A 28 5.06 -13.94 19.13
N GLU A 29 6.02 -13.17 18.62
CA GLU A 29 5.82 -11.81 18.09
C GLU A 29 5.48 -11.82 16.60
N GLY A 30 4.25 -12.17 16.27
CA GLY A 30 3.68 -11.86 14.95
C GLY A 30 3.36 -10.37 14.82
N VAL A 31 3.17 -9.87 13.60
CA VAL A 31 2.76 -8.49 13.36
C VAL A 31 1.43 -8.16 14.00
N LEU A 32 0.48 -9.09 13.95
CA LEU A 32 -0.81 -8.92 14.62
C LEU A 32 -0.63 -8.69 16.12
N PHE A 33 0.34 -9.35 16.75
CA PHE A 33 0.64 -9.16 18.17
C PHE A 33 1.20 -7.76 18.44
N ARG A 34 2.16 -7.28 17.64
CA ARG A 34 2.72 -5.93 17.74
C ARG A 34 1.67 -4.85 17.50
N VAL A 35 0.85 -5.03 16.47
CA VAL A 35 -0.30 -4.17 16.19
C VAL A 35 -1.21 -4.17 17.41
N THR A 36 -1.62 -5.34 17.95
CA THR A 36 -2.50 -5.37 19.13
C THR A 36 -1.89 -4.79 20.40
N GLU A 37 -0.57 -4.84 20.56
CA GLU A 37 0.12 -4.15 21.65
C GLU A 37 0.07 -2.63 21.45
N HIS A 38 0.25 -2.15 20.21
CA HIS A 38 0.17 -0.72 19.87
C HIS A 38 -1.26 -0.19 19.73
N LEU A 39 -2.27 -1.04 19.47
CA LEU A 39 -3.70 -0.67 19.46
C LEU A 39 -4.20 -0.21 20.83
N LYS A 40 -3.42 -0.44 21.90
CA LYS A 40 -3.69 0.16 23.22
C LYS A 40 -3.31 1.64 23.29
N ASP A 41 -2.42 2.08 22.42
CA ASP A 41 -1.94 3.46 22.29
C ASP A 41 -2.44 4.04 20.95
N GLU A 42 -3.64 4.61 20.95
CA GLU A 42 -4.19 5.59 19.98
C GLU A 42 -4.22 5.25 18.47
N ILE A 43 -3.74 4.08 18.03
CA ILE A 43 -3.78 3.71 16.60
C ILE A 43 -5.07 2.95 16.30
N TYR A 44 -5.89 3.48 15.38
CA TYR A 44 -7.12 2.82 14.92
C TYR A 44 -7.00 2.47 13.43
N PHE A 45 -6.78 1.19 13.14
CA PHE A 45 -6.99 0.66 11.78
C PHE A 45 -8.47 0.35 11.58
N SER A 46 -9.07 0.89 10.53
CA SER A 46 -10.48 0.68 10.18
C SER A 46 -10.69 -0.62 9.43
N ASP A 47 -9.72 -1.00 8.60
CA ASP A 47 -9.86 -2.12 7.67
C ASP A 47 -8.62 -3.00 7.66
N ALA A 48 -8.82 -4.30 7.46
CA ALA A 48 -7.76 -5.28 7.34
C ALA A 48 -7.94 -6.10 6.05
N VAL A 49 -6.90 -6.18 5.22
CA VAL A 49 -6.83 -7.07 4.07
C VAL A 49 -5.75 -8.09 4.29
N MET A 50 -6.12 -9.36 4.23
CA MET A 50 -5.22 -10.49 4.44
C MET A 50 -5.06 -11.29 3.15
N LEU A 51 -3.82 -11.56 2.78
CA LEU A 51 -3.47 -12.39 1.64
C LEU A 51 -2.85 -13.71 2.12
N THR A 52 -3.24 -14.80 1.47
CA THR A 52 -2.78 -16.15 1.79
C THR A 52 -2.70 -17.01 0.53
N THR A 53 -1.69 -17.88 0.46
CA THR A 53 -1.63 -18.97 -0.51
C THR A 53 -2.38 -20.20 0.00
N GLN A 54 -2.73 -21.10 -0.91
CA GLN A 54 -3.53 -22.30 -0.60
C GLN A 54 -2.77 -23.33 0.26
N ASN A 55 -1.43 -23.37 0.19
CA ASN A 55 -0.63 -24.41 0.85
C ASN A 55 0.41 -23.86 1.85
N ASN A 56 0.34 -22.58 2.23
CA ASN A 56 1.43 -21.89 2.96
C ASN A 56 2.78 -22.16 2.27
N SER A 57 2.83 -21.96 0.95
CA SER A 57 3.97 -22.34 0.11
C SER A 57 5.20 -21.47 0.33
N PHE A 58 5.06 -20.38 1.09
CA PHE A 58 6.13 -19.43 1.36
C PHE A 58 6.79 -19.67 2.71
N GLY A 59 8.11 -19.81 2.69
CA GLY A 59 8.93 -19.87 3.88
C GLY A 59 9.21 -18.49 4.47
N PRO A 60 9.95 -18.43 5.60
CA PRO A 60 10.28 -17.17 6.27
C PRO A 60 10.99 -16.17 5.36
N THR A 61 11.85 -16.66 4.46
CA THR A 61 12.63 -15.82 3.55
C THR A 61 11.74 -15.16 2.49
N GLU A 62 10.84 -15.93 1.88
CA GLU A 62 9.89 -15.42 0.90
C GLU A 62 8.91 -14.42 1.51
N ILE A 63 8.41 -14.71 2.72
CA ILE A 63 7.52 -13.79 3.43
C ILE A 63 8.27 -12.48 3.76
N SER A 64 9.54 -12.55 4.16
CA SER A 64 10.36 -11.34 4.38
C SER A 64 10.62 -10.57 3.09
N TYR A 65 10.88 -11.25 1.98
CA TYR A 65 11.03 -10.62 0.67
C TYR A 65 9.77 -9.85 0.26
N LEU A 66 8.60 -10.48 0.38
CA LEU A 66 7.31 -9.84 0.09
C LEU A 66 7.07 -8.63 1.00
N GLU A 67 7.36 -8.76 2.30
CA GLU A 67 7.22 -7.67 3.26
C GLU A 67 8.08 -6.47 2.88
N ASN A 68 9.35 -6.69 2.55
CA ASN A 68 10.26 -5.65 2.07
C ASN A 68 9.73 -5.00 0.78
N LYS A 69 9.37 -5.80 -0.21
CA LYS A 69 8.86 -5.30 -1.50
C LYS A 69 7.58 -4.47 -1.34
N PHE A 70 6.58 -4.96 -0.62
CA PHE A 70 5.33 -4.21 -0.41
C PHE A 70 5.55 -2.92 0.36
N THR A 71 6.38 -2.96 1.41
CA THR A 71 6.71 -1.77 2.22
C THR A 71 7.40 -0.72 1.35
N ASN A 72 8.44 -1.11 0.61
CA ASN A 72 9.21 -0.20 -0.24
C ASN A 72 8.36 0.38 -1.39
N MET A 73 7.52 -0.43 -2.03
CA MET A 73 6.59 0.08 -3.05
C MET A 73 5.60 1.09 -2.46
N ALA A 74 5.06 0.84 -1.27
CA ALA A 74 4.12 1.77 -0.63
C ALA A 74 4.80 3.11 -0.29
N ILE A 75 6.04 3.07 0.22
CA ILE A 75 6.87 4.24 0.48
C ILE A 75 7.16 5.00 -0.82
N GLU A 76 7.53 4.30 -1.90
CA GLU A 76 7.88 4.94 -3.18
C GLU A 76 6.70 5.66 -3.85
N ILE A 77 5.51 5.09 -3.71
CA ILE A 77 4.26 5.64 -4.25
C ILE A 77 3.75 6.82 -3.41
N ASP A 78 4.08 6.85 -2.11
CA ASP A 78 3.82 7.95 -1.18
C ASP A 78 2.35 8.39 -1.16
N ARG A 79 1.45 7.40 -1.16
CA ARG A 79 0.00 7.63 -1.11
C ARG A 79 -0.61 7.30 0.25
N TYR A 80 0.05 6.43 1.00
CA TYR A 80 -0.31 6.05 2.36
C TYR A 80 0.94 6.25 3.22
N GLN A 81 0.78 6.83 4.40
CA GLN A 81 1.85 6.87 5.38
C GLN A 81 2.09 5.45 5.90
N VAL A 82 3.29 4.92 5.63
CA VAL A 82 3.68 3.58 6.07
C VAL A 82 4.13 3.63 7.53
N ARG A 83 3.44 2.88 8.39
CA ARG A 83 3.67 2.87 9.85
C ARG A 83 4.72 1.86 10.33
N ASN A 84 5.31 1.09 9.44
CA ASN A 84 6.35 0.13 9.80
C ASN A 84 7.54 0.85 10.45
N GLU A 85 7.76 0.63 11.75
CA GLU A 85 8.88 1.26 12.49
C GLU A 85 10.25 0.68 12.10
N ASN A 86 10.28 -0.52 11.51
CA ASN A 86 11.50 -1.22 11.12
C ASN A 86 11.56 -1.44 9.61
N ASP A 87 12.75 -1.24 9.03
CA ASP A 87 13.04 -1.60 7.65
C ASP A 87 13.01 -3.14 7.50
N PRO A 88 12.11 -3.72 6.69
CA PRO A 88 12.01 -5.16 6.55
C PRO A 88 13.27 -5.72 5.90
N ASN A 89 13.73 -6.90 6.35
CA ASN A 89 14.89 -7.56 5.74
C ASN A 89 14.59 -7.90 4.27
N PRO A 90 15.45 -7.51 3.30
CA PRO A 90 15.20 -7.75 1.88
C PRO A 90 14.95 -9.21 1.50
N GLY A 91 15.48 -10.17 2.28
CA GLY A 91 15.33 -11.59 2.00
C GLY A 91 16.08 -12.02 0.73
N ASN A 92 16.88 -13.08 0.82
CA ASN A 92 17.60 -13.59 -0.36
C ASN A 92 16.90 -14.84 -0.89
N VAL A 93 16.27 -14.72 -2.06
CA VAL A 93 15.57 -15.81 -2.76
C VAL A 93 16.32 -16.19 -4.05
N THR A 94 16.06 -17.39 -4.57
CA THR A 94 16.55 -17.78 -5.91
C THR A 94 15.75 -17.07 -7.01
N GLU A 95 16.32 -16.94 -8.21
CA GLU A 95 15.65 -16.31 -9.36
C GLU A 95 14.31 -16.99 -9.70
N GLU A 96 14.26 -18.33 -9.65
CA GLU A 96 13.01 -19.08 -9.86
C GLU A 96 11.93 -18.66 -8.86
N LYS A 97 12.32 -18.47 -7.59
CA LYS A 97 11.38 -18.09 -6.54
C LYS A 97 10.99 -16.62 -6.62
N GLU A 98 11.93 -15.75 -6.99
CA GLU A 98 11.66 -14.34 -7.25
C GLU A 98 10.58 -14.16 -8.32
N SER A 99 10.63 -14.92 -9.41
CA SER A 99 9.60 -14.88 -10.45
C SER A 99 8.21 -15.23 -9.92
N GLU A 100 8.10 -16.26 -9.06
CA GLU A 100 6.82 -16.64 -8.44
C GLU A 100 6.30 -15.55 -7.49
N LEU A 101 7.20 -14.88 -6.75
CA LEU A 101 6.85 -13.82 -5.82
C LEU A 101 6.43 -12.53 -6.52
N GLU A 102 7.05 -12.19 -7.65
CA GLU A 102 6.65 -11.04 -8.46
C GLU A 102 5.26 -11.23 -9.08
N ASP A 103 4.93 -12.45 -9.53
CA ASP A 103 3.56 -12.78 -9.98
C ASP A 103 2.54 -12.61 -8.84
N PHE A 104 2.90 -13.04 -7.63
CA PHE A 104 2.06 -12.85 -6.44
C PHE A 104 1.89 -11.37 -6.08
N ILE A 105 2.94 -10.56 -6.21
CA ILE A 105 2.89 -9.10 -5.99
C ILE A 105 1.91 -8.45 -6.97
N GLU A 106 1.98 -8.80 -8.26
CA GLU A 106 1.09 -8.21 -9.27
C GLU A 106 -0.38 -8.58 -9.04
N TYR A 107 -0.65 -9.84 -8.68
CA TYR A 107 -1.99 -10.27 -8.28
C TYR A 107 -2.49 -9.48 -7.06
N SER A 108 -1.62 -9.31 -6.06
CA SER A 108 -1.94 -8.56 -4.83
C SER A 108 -2.30 -7.11 -5.13
N LYS A 109 -1.53 -6.45 -6.02
CA LYS A 109 -1.80 -5.08 -6.47
C LYS A 109 -3.16 -4.96 -7.15
N MET A 110 -3.48 -5.89 -8.04
CA MET A 110 -4.78 -5.91 -8.72
C MET A 110 -5.93 -6.06 -7.72
N VAL A 111 -5.84 -7.03 -6.80
CA VAL A 111 -6.90 -7.27 -5.80
C VAL A 111 -7.10 -6.06 -4.90
N LEU A 112 -6.02 -5.49 -4.36
CA LEU A 112 -6.09 -4.29 -3.51
C LEU A 112 -6.70 -3.10 -4.27
N GLY A 113 -6.30 -2.90 -5.52
CA GLY A 113 -6.86 -1.86 -6.39
C GLY A 113 -8.36 -2.04 -6.64
N VAL A 114 -8.82 -3.27 -6.87
CA VAL A 114 -10.25 -3.60 -7.04
C VAL A 114 -11.05 -3.36 -5.76
N LEU A 115 -10.46 -3.66 -4.60
CA LEU A 115 -11.06 -3.37 -3.29
C LEU A 115 -11.07 -1.86 -2.96
N GLY A 116 -10.45 -1.02 -3.78
CA GLY A 116 -10.40 0.43 -3.62
C GLY A 116 -9.17 0.95 -2.88
N TYR A 117 -8.29 0.06 -2.43
CA TYR A 117 -7.01 0.41 -1.80
C TYR A 117 -5.98 0.74 -2.88
N LYS A 118 -5.75 2.04 -3.08
CA LYS A 118 -4.87 2.53 -4.15
C LYS A 118 -3.40 2.64 -3.73
N ILE A 119 -2.99 1.87 -2.72
CA ILE A 119 -1.66 1.91 -2.10
C ILE A 119 -0.50 1.78 -3.10
N PHE A 120 -0.70 1.02 -4.17
CA PHE A 120 0.31 0.81 -5.22
C PHE A 120 -0.01 1.54 -6.53
N VAL A 121 -0.90 2.53 -6.49
CA VAL A 121 -1.29 3.32 -7.66
C VAL A 121 -0.69 4.72 -7.53
N PRO A 122 0.23 5.12 -8.43
CA PRO A 122 0.89 6.40 -8.35
C PRO A 122 -0.10 7.55 -8.47
N ILE A 123 0.15 8.62 -7.71
CA ILE A 123 -0.52 9.90 -7.94
C ILE A 123 0.14 10.49 -9.20
N VAL A 124 -0.66 10.82 -10.22
CA VAL A 124 -0.20 11.24 -11.57
C VAL A 124 0.62 12.55 -11.56
N ASN A 125 0.93 13.10 -10.38
CA ASN A 125 1.72 14.31 -10.17
C ASN A 125 3.20 14.05 -9.84
N LYS A 126 3.72 12.84 -10.03
CA LYS A 126 5.19 12.63 -10.05
C LYS A 126 5.68 13.21 -11.37
N GLU A 127 6.09 14.48 -11.31
CA GLU A 127 6.64 15.32 -12.38
C GLU A 127 6.86 14.58 -13.70
N TRP A 128 6.06 14.96 -14.70
CA TRP A 128 6.46 14.81 -16.09
C TRP A 128 7.74 15.63 -16.27
N LYS A 129 8.90 15.07 -15.90
CA LYS A 129 10.20 15.56 -16.36
C LYS A 129 10.31 15.18 -17.83
N LYS A 130 9.51 15.87 -18.65
CA LYS A 130 9.94 16.18 -20.00
C LYS A 130 11.12 17.12 -19.83
N GLU A 131 12.31 16.62 -20.11
CA GLU A 131 13.32 17.49 -20.68
C GLU A 131 12.75 18.00 -22.01
N ASP A 132 12.04 19.12 -21.97
CA ASP A 132 11.75 19.88 -23.17
C ASP A 132 12.03 21.34 -22.90
N LYS A 133 13.00 21.83 -23.68
CA LYS A 133 13.37 23.22 -23.80
C LYS A 133 12.14 24.04 -24.21
N THR A 134 11.96 25.16 -23.50
CA THR A 134 11.42 26.44 -23.99
C THR A 134 10.07 26.44 -24.73
N ASP A 135 9.03 26.90 -24.04
CA ASP A 135 8.43 28.25 -24.17
C ASP A 135 6.88 28.25 -24.25
N ASP A 136 6.33 29.29 -23.62
CA ASP A 136 4.94 29.76 -23.52
C ASP A 136 3.94 29.06 -22.57
N ASN A 137 3.39 29.91 -21.71
CA ASN A 137 2.40 29.67 -20.66
C ASN A 137 1.10 29.03 -21.19
N GLU A 138 0.98 27.70 -21.17
CA GLU A 138 -0.33 27.05 -21.23
C GLU A 138 -1.03 27.11 -19.86
N ILE A 139 -1.83 28.17 -19.65
CA ILE A 139 -2.75 28.22 -18.52
C ILE A 139 -3.99 27.39 -18.89
N LEU A 140 -4.11 26.21 -18.27
CA LEU A 140 -5.31 25.37 -18.37
C LEU A 140 -6.31 25.76 -17.28
N TYR A 141 -7.55 26.06 -17.65
CA TYR A 141 -8.65 26.27 -16.70
C TYR A 141 -9.87 25.41 -17.05
N LEU A 142 -10.57 24.96 -16.01
CA LEU A 142 -11.81 24.22 -16.12
C LEU A 142 -13.00 25.16 -15.85
N SER A 143 -13.87 25.35 -16.84
CA SER A 143 -15.14 26.08 -16.63
C SER A 143 -16.32 25.12 -16.68
N THR A 144 -17.16 25.14 -15.64
CA THR A 144 -18.42 24.39 -15.62
C THR A 144 -19.59 25.35 -15.83
N LYS A 145 -20.50 25.03 -16.74
CA LYS A 145 -21.74 25.80 -16.91
C LYS A 145 -22.81 25.26 -15.97
N THR A 146 -23.04 25.93 -14.85
CA THR A 146 -24.17 25.62 -13.98
C THR A 146 -25.46 26.14 -14.63
N LYS A 147 -26.33 25.22 -15.07
CA LYS A 147 -27.65 25.56 -15.63
C LYS A 147 -28.56 25.98 -14.47
N LYS A 148 -28.87 27.27 -14.32
CA LYS A 148 -29.86 27.75 -13.35
C LYS A 148 -31.25 27.25 -13.76
N TYR A 149 -31.85 26.38 -12.95
CA TYR A 149 -33.25 26.00 -13.09
C TYR A 149 -34.15 27.17 -12.71
N ARG A 150 -35.01 27.59 -13.64
CA ARG A 150 -35.97 28.67 -13.45
C ARG A 150 -37.29 28.06 -12.93
N LYS A 151 -37.59 28.28 -11.65
CA LYS A 151 -38.85 27.84 -11.01
C LYS A 151 -40.03 28.58 -11.66
N LYS A 152 -40.92 27.87 -12.37
CA LYS A 152 -42.20 28.41 -12.83
C LYS A 152 -43.11 28.58 -11.61
N ARG A 153 -43.64 29.79 -11.42
CA ARG A 153 -44.79 30.07 -10.55
C ARG A 153 -46.06 29.66 -11.25
#